data_AF-A0A3L7WXC6-F1
#
_entry.id   AF-A0A3L7WXC6-F1
#
_cell.length_a   1.000
_cell.length_b   1.000
_cell.length_c   1.000
_cell.angle_alpha   90.00
_cell.angle_beta   90.00
_cell.angle_gamma   90.00
#
_symmetry.space_group_name_H-M   'P 1'
#
loop_
_entity.id
_entity.type
_entity.pdbx_description
1 polymer ?
#
loop_
_entity_poly.entity_id
_entity_poly.type
_entity_poly.pdbx_seq_one_letter_code
_entity_poly.pdbx_strand_id
1 'polypeptide(L)'
;MFQSISHTFGLMKTSWRVLMQDRELMLFPILSGIVVLAVAGFFAAIGYGLGTFDRVSAATDQASTAATVNGADMVLFVALSFVITAVAVFFNAALISAALERLNGGDPTVRSGLNAAIRSLPAILGWAAISATVGLLLQLARSQAREGALAIVTRIAIA
;
A
#
# COMPACT_ATOMS: atom_id res chain seq x y z
N MET A 1 12.06 18.21 26.64
CA MET A 1 11.28 17.82 25.44
C MET A 1 12.08 18.00 24.14
N PHE A 2 12.75 19.14 23.91
CA PHE A 2 13.58 19.32 22.70
C PHE A 2 14.89 18.48 22.65
N GLN A 3 15.37 18.00 23.80
CA GLN A 3 16.56 17.13 23.88
C GLN A 3 16.32 15.68 23.43
N SER A 4 15.08 15.16 23.52
CA SER A 4 14.78 13.81 22.99
C SER A 4 14.72 13.85 21.47
N ILE A 5 14.13 14.91 20.90
CA ILE A 5 14.06 15.12 19.45
C ILE A 5 15.47 15.23 18.85
N SER A 6 16.41 15.94 19.48
CA SER A 6 17.78 16.03 18.99
C SER A 6 18.53 14.69 19.09
N HIS A 7 18.25 13.89 20.11
CA HIS A 7 18.84 12.54 20.26
C HIS A 7 18.30 11.57 19.21
N THR A 8 16.98 11.57 18.96
CA THR A 8 16.35 10.78 17.89
C THR A 8 16.83 11.21 16.51
N PHE A 9 16.98 12.52 16.26
CA PHE A 9 17.58 13.03 15.02
C PHE A 9 19.05 12.61 14.86
N GLY A 10 19.82 12.58 15.95
CA GLY A 10 21.20 12.10 15.96
C GLY A 10 21.32 10.62 15.59
N LEU A 11 20.46 9.77 16.17
CA LEU A 11 20.37 8.35 15.82
C LEU A 11 19.92 8.16 14.37
N MET A 12 18.88 8.86 13.93
CA MET A 12 18.41 8.83 12.54
C MET A 12 19.51 9.25 11.55
N LYS A 13 20.29 10.30 11.86
CA LYS A 13 21.40 10.77 11.02
C LYS A 13 22.56 9.77 10.97
N THR A 14 22.79 9.03 12.06
CA THR A 14 23.82 8.00 12.15
C THR A 14 23.41 6.76 11.36
N SER A 15 22.17 6.28 11.53
CA SER A 15 21.59 5.21 10.71
C SER A 15 21.51 5.60 9.23
N TRP A 16 21.18 6.86 8.93
CA TRP A 16 21.16 7.41 7.57
C TRP A 16 22.54 7.43 6.93
N ARG A 17 23.59 7.80 7.68
CA ARG A 17 24.97 7.80 7.16
C ARG A 17 25.47 6.38 6.86
N VAL A 18 25.13 5.41 7.72
CA VAL A 18 25.44 3.99 7.50
C VAL A 18 24.65 3.45 6.29
N LEU A 19 23.37 3.81 6.15
CA LEU A 19 22.55 3.43 5.00
C LEU A 19 23.08 4.03 3.68
N MET A 20 23.55 5.27 3.68
CA MET A 20 24.16 5.93 2.51
C MET A 20 25.48 5.29 2.08
N GLN A 21 26.13 4.55 2.98
CA GLN A 21 27.37 3.83 2.70
C GLN A 21 27.09 2.55 1.90
N ASP A 22 25.86 2.02 1.97
CA ASP A 22 25.39 0.85 1.24
C ASP A 22 24.39 1.22 0.12
N ARG A 23 24.92 1.64 -1.04
CA ARG A 23 24.12 1.97 -2.23
C ARG A 23 23.18 0.83 -2.67
N GLU A 24 23.54 -0.42 -2.40
CA GLU A 24 22.71 -1.59 -2.77
C GLU A 24 21.41 -1.70 -1.95
N LEU A 25 21.41 -1.25 -0.69
CA LEU A 25 20.20 -1.27 0.15
C LEU A 25 19.21 -0.16 -0.22
N MET A 26 19.69 1.01 -0.67
CA MET A 26 18.84 2.11 -1.12
C MET A 26 18.16 1.85 -2.47
N LEU A 27 18.67 0.92 -3.28
CA LEU A 27 18.07 0.55 -4.55
C LEU A 27 16.71 -0.15 -4.37
N PHE A 28 16.54 -0.96 -3.32
CA PHE A 28 15.26 -1.68 -3.11
C PHE A 28 14.07 -0.74 -2.83
N PRO A 29 14.14 0.26 -1.92
CA PRO A 29 13.06 1.23 -1.73
C PRO A 29 12.75 2.07 -2.98
N ILE A 30 13.78 2.47 -3.72
CA ILE A 30 13.62 3.25 -4.95
C ILE A 30 12.94 2.41 -6.04
N LEU A 31 13.42 1.17 -6.26
CA LEU A 31 12.82 0.26 -7.23
C LEU A 31 11.36 -0.06 -6.84
N SER A 32 11.10 -0.28 -5.56
CA SER A 32 9.75 -0.46 -5.02
C SER A 32 8.85 0.74 -5.33
N GLY A 33 9.33 1.96 -5.06
CA GLY A 33 8.59 3.19 -5.36
C GLY A 33 8.28 3.31 -6.85
N ILE A 34 9.25 3.03 -7.73
CA ILE A 34 9.06 3.06 -9.19
C ILE A 34 8.01 2.02 -9.62
N VAL A 35 8.09 0.79 -9.12
CA VAL A 35 7.13 -0.26 -9.48
C VAL A 35 5.73 0.07 -8.96
N VAL A 36 5.60 0.59 -7.74
CA VAL A 36 4.31 1.05 -7.20
C VAL A 36 3.72 2.17 -8.05
N LEU A 37 4.53 3.16 -8.47
CA LEU A 37 4.09 4.22 -9.36
C LEU A 37 3.67 3.69 -10.74
N ALA A 38 4.42 2.74 -11.30
CA ALA A 38 4.06 2.11 -12.57
C ALA A 38 2.74 1.33 -12.48
N VAL A 39 2.54 0.56 -11.41
CA VAL A 39 1.28 -0.16 -11.14
C VAL A 39 0.14 0.84 -10.98
N ALA A 40 0.32 1.88 -10.16
CA ALA A 40 -0.69 2.92 -9.96
C ALA A 40 -1.05 3.60 -11.29
N GLY A 41 -0.05 3.94 -12.12
CA GLY A 41 -0.26 4.53 -13.44
C GLY A 41 -1.01 3.60 -14.40
N PHE A 42 -0.68 2.30 -14.41
CA PHE A 42 -1.36 1.30 -15.23
C PHE A 42 -2.83 1.16 -14.84
N PHE A 43 -3.13 1.04 -13.55
CA PHE A 43 -4.51 0.96 -13.06
C PHE A 43 -5.27 2.27 -13.23
N ALA A 44 -4.60 3.43 -13.11
CA ALA A 44 -5.20 4.72 -13.40
C ALA A 44 -5.57 4.83 -14.89
N ALA A 45 -4.74 4.34 -15.81
CA ALA A 45 -5.06 4.31 -17.24
C ALA A 45 -6.29 3.43 -17.53
N ILE A 46 -6.37 2.25 -16.90
CA ILE A 46 -7.55 1.36 -17.00
C ILE A 46 -8.80 2.05 -16.44
N GLY A 47 -8.69 2.65 -15.25
CA GLY A 47 -9.80 3.36 -14.60
C GLY A 47 -10.28 4.56 -15.42
N TYR A 48 -9.37 5.26 -16.09
CA TYR A 48 -9.71 6.33 -17.04
C TYR A 48 -10.50 5.79 -18.24
N GLY A 49 -10.03 4.71 -18.87
CA GLY A 49 -10.72 4.07 -19.99
C GLY A 49 -12.10 3.51 -19.63
N LEU A 50 -12.29 3.07 -18.38
CA LEU A 50 -13.58 2.59 -17.87
C LEU A 50 -14.51 3.72 -17.41
N GLY A 51 -14.06 4.99 -17.36
CA GLY A 51 -14.84 6.11 -16.82
C GLY A 51 -15.02 6.07 -15.29
N THR A 52 -14.16 5.35 -14.57
CA THR A 52 -14.22 5.20 -13.10
C THR A 52 -14.05 6.56 -12.40
N PHE A 53 -13.19 7.44 -12.92
CA PHE A 53 -12.95 8.77 -12.34
C PHE A 53 -14.17 9.69 -12.43
N ASP A 54 -14.92 9.65 -13.53
CA ASP A 54 -16.18 10.41 -13.67
C ASP A 54 -17.26 9.88 -12.73
N ARG A 55 -17.34 8.55 -12.55
CA ARG A 55 -18.27 7.94 -11.59
C ARG A 55 -17.93 8.27 -10.14
N VAL A 56 -16.64 8.27 -9.78
CA VAL A 56 -16.16 8.58 -8.43
C VAL A 56 -16.31 10.07 -8.10
N SER A 57 -16.08 10.96 -9.07
CA SER A 57 -16.30 12.40 -8.88
C SER A 57 -17.79 12.72 -8.74
N ALA A 58 -18.66 12.15 -9.60
CA ALA A 58 -20.11 12.27 -9.46
C ALA A 58 -20.64 11.70 -8.12
N ALA A 59 -19.98 10.67 -7.58
CA ALA A 59 -20.28 10.12 -6.26
C ALA A 59 -19.97 11.05 -5.10
N THR A 60 -19.00 11.95 -5.28
CA THR A 60 -18.50 12.82 -4.21
C THR A 60 -19.39 14.06 -4.05
N ASP A 61 -20.01 14.53 -5.15
CA ASP A 61 -20.87 15.72 -5.15
C ASP A 61 -22.31 15.45 -4.66
N GLN A 62 -22.78 14.21 -4.72
CA GLN A 62 -24.13 13.85 -4.27
C GLN A 62 -24.08 13.23 -2.87
N ALA A 63 -24.39 14.04 -1.86
CA ALA A 63 -24.32 13.70 -0.43
C ALA A 63 -25.26 12.56 0.04
N SER A 64 -25.93 11.83 -0.85
CA SER A 64 -26.72 10.67 -0.47
C SER A 64 -26.98 9.73 -1.65
N THR A 65 -26.72 8.45 -1.38
CA THR A 65 -27.28 7.29 -2.09
C THR A 65 -26.66 6.94 -3.44
N ALA A 66 -25.78 5.93 -3.41
CA ALA A 66 -25.51 5.04 -4.53
C ALA A 66 -25.14 5.72 -5.86
N ALA A 67 -24.02 6.47 -5.88
CA ALA A 67 -23.24 6.41 -7.09
C ALA A 67 -23.01 4.94 -7.39
N THR A 68 -23.52 4.49 -8.53
CA THR A 68 -23.57 3.08 -8.90
C THR A 68 -22.14 2.66 -9.20
N VAL A 69 -21.36 2.40 -8.13
CA VAL A 69 -20.05 1.79 -8.21
C VAL A 69 -20.30 0.45 -8.89
N ASN A 70 -19.90 0.37 -10.16
CA ASN A 70 -20.17 -0.81 -10.96
C ASN A 70 -19.37 -1.97 -10.36
N GLY A 71 -19.82 -3.22 -10.53
CA GLY A 71 -19.02 -4.40 -10.17
C GLY A 71 -17.61 -4.33 -10.77
N ALA A 72 -17.46 -3.72 -11.95
CA ALA A 72 -16.16 -3.45 -12.57
C ALA A 72 -15.24 -2.53 -11.73
N ASP A 73 -15.78 -1.48 -11.10
CA ASP A 73 -15.00 -0.56 -10.25
C ASP A 73 -14.54 -1.25 -8.96
N MET A 74 -15.39 -2.10 -8.39
CA MET A 74 -15.04 -2.90 -7.20
C MET A 74 -13.96 -3.94 -7.51
N VAL A 75 -14.07 -4.63 -8.65
CA VAL A 75 -13.03 -5.56 -9.12
C VAL A 75 -11.71 -4.81 -9.37
N LEU A 76 -11.75 -3.64 -10.00
CA LEU A 76 -10.56 -2.82 -10.23
C LEU A 76 -9.89 -2.40 -8.91
N PHE A 77 -10.67 -1.99 -7.91
CA PHE A 77 -10.18 -1.62 -6.59
C PHE A 77 -9.53 -2.79 -5.85
N VAL A 78 -10.17 -3.96 -5.87
CA VAL A 78 -9.64 -5.18 -5.24
C VAL A 78 -8.36 -5.62 -5.92
N ALA A 79 -8.35 -5.63 -7.26
CA ALA A 79 -7.17 -5.98 -8.04
C ALA A 79 -6.01 -5.01 -7.77
N LEU A 80 -6.27 -3.70 -7.77
CA LEU A 80 -5.26 -2.69 -7.44
C LEU A 80 -4.68 -2.90 -6.04
N SER A 81 -5.55 -3.07 -5.05
CA SER A 81 -5.15 -3.29 -3.65
C SER A 81 -4.29 -4.55 -3.51
N PHE A 82 -4.72 -5.64 -4.13
CA PHE A 82 -3.96 -6.90 -4.16
C PHE A 82 -2.57 -6.73 -4.78
N VAL A 83 -2.48 -6.08 -5.95
CA VAL A 83 -1.21 -5.90 -6.66
C VAL A 83 -0.27 -4.99 -5.88
N ILE A 84 -0.76 -3.86 -5.35
CA ILE A 84 0.05 -2.95 -4.53
C ILE A 84 0.59 -3.66 -3.29
N THR A 85 -0.26 -4.42 -2.59
CA THR A 85 0.18 -5.17 -1.42
C THR A 85 1.19 -6.26 -1.79
N ALA A 86 0.96 -7.00 -2.87
CA ALA A 86 1.90 -8.03 -3.34
C ALA A 86 3.27 -7.42 -3.67
N VAL A 87 3.30 -6.28 -4.40
CA VAL A 87 4.51 -5.54 -4.73
C VAL A 87 5.21 -5.07 -3.45
N ALA A 88 4.49 -4.45 -2.52
CA ALA A 88 5.05 -3.95 -1.29
C ALA A 88 5.68 -5.07 -0.45
N VAL A 89 4.96 -6.18 -0.26
CA VAL A 89 5.47 -7.34 0.49
C VAL A 89 6.65 -8.00 -0.22
N PHE A 90 6.65 -8.07 -1.55
CA PHE A 90 7.77 -8.58 -2.34
C PHE A 90 9.05 -7.77 -2.13
N PHE A 91 8.98 -6.43 -2.24
CA PHE A 91 10.13 -5.57 -2.02
C PHE A 91 10.59 -5.55 -0.56
N ASN A 92 9.66 -5.64 0.39
CA ASN A 92 10.00 -5.79 1.79
C ASN A 92 10.74 -7.11 2.06
N ALA A 93 10.29 -8.22 1.45
CA ALA A 93 10.98 -9.51 1.54
C ALA A 93 12.40 -9.44 0.93
N ALA A 94 12.55 -8.78 -0.22
CA ALA A 94 13.85 -8.57 -0.86
C ALA A 94 14.80 -7.75 0.03
N LEU A 95 14.30 -6.66 0.62
CA LEU A 95 15.05 -5.78 1.52
C LEU A 95 15.49 -6.52 2.79
N ILE A 96 14.57 -7.27 3.41
CA ILE A 96 14.84 -8.04 4.62
C ILE A 96 15.89 -9.13 4.33
N SER A 97 15.79 -9.82 3.19
CA SER A 97 16.80 -10.80 2.77
C SER A 97 18.18 -10.18 2.60
N ALA A 98 18.28 -9.03 1.91
CA ALA A 98 19.56 -8.35 1.71
C ALA A 98 20.14 -7.83 3.04
N ALA A 99 19.29 -7.34 3.95
CA ALA A 99 19.71 -6.93 5.28
C ALA A 99 20.24 -8.11 6.10
N LEU A 100 19.58 -9.27 6.06
CA LEU A 100 20.05 -10.51 6.70
C LEU A 100 21.39 -10.98 6.13
N GLU A 101 21.58 -10.93 4.81
CA GLU A 101 22.85 -11.28 4.16
C GLU A 101 24.00 -10.39 4.65
N ARG A 102 23.74 -9.09 4.80
CA ARG A 102 24.74 -8.14 5.34
C ARG A 102 25.04 -8.36 6.82
N LEU A 103 24.03 -8.68 7.63
CA LEU A 103 24.21 -8.98 9.05
C LEU A 103 25.04 -10.27 9.27
N ASN A 104 24.94 -11.22 8.35
CA ASN A 104 25.75 -12.44 8.35
C ASN A 104 27.18 -12.23 7.82
N GLY A 105 27.57 -10.99 7.49
CA GLY A 105 28.90 -10.65 7.00
C GLY A 105 29.12 -10.92 5.50
N GLY A 106 28.05 -11.15 4.73
CA GLY A 106 28.10 -11.28 3.28
C GLY A 106 28.00 -9.95 2.52
N ASP A 107 28.15 -10.01 1.19
CA ASP A 107 28.01 -8.88 0.28
C ASP A 107 26.58 -8.82 -0.31
N PRO A 108 25.75 -7.83 0.11
CA PRO A 108 24.32 -7.81 -0.20
C PRO A 108 24.05 -7.35 -1.63
N THR A 109 23.87 -8.28 -2.57
CA THR A 109 23.57 -7.91 -3.96
C THR A 109 22.07 -7.75 -4.24
N VAL A 110 21.71 -6.80 -5.11
CA VAL A 110 20.31 -6.61 -5.56
C VAL A 110 19.70 -7.90 -6.11
N ARG A 111 20.52 -8.67 -6.84
CA ARG A 111 20.11 -9.95 -7.45
C ARG A 111 19.82 -11.02 -6.40
N SER A 112 20.61 -11.08 -5.32
CA SER A 112 20.38 -12.02 -4.21
C SER A 112 19.03 -11.76 -3.52
N GLY A 113 18.78 -10.49 -3.14
CA GLY A 113 17.52 -10.09 -2.52
C GLY A 113 16.29 -10.33 -3.41
N LEU A 114 16.40 -10.02 -4.71
CA LEU A 114 15.30 -10.29 -5.66
C LEU A 114 15.03 -11.78 -5.81
N ASN A 115 16.06 -12.61 -5.88
CA ASN A 115 15.90 -14.06 -6.03
C ASN A 115 15.30 -14.70 -4.77
N ALA A 116 15.65 -14.20 -3.58
CA ALA A 116 15.03 -14.61 -2.32
C ALA A 116 13.54 -14.21 -2.26
N ALA A 117 13.19 -13.00 -2.73
CA ALA A 117 11.81 -12.57 -2.85
C ALA A 117 11.02 -13.42 -3.86
N ILE A 118 11.63 -13.82 -4.99
CA ILE A 118 11.01 -14.72 -5.98
C ILE A 118 10.71 -16.09 -5.36
N ARG A 119 11.63 -16.64 -4.56
CA ARG A 119 11.40 -17.92 -3.85
C ARG A 119 10.27 -17.86 -2.83
N SER A 120 9.97 -16.67 -2.31
CA SER A 120 8.89 -16.43 -1.36
C SER A 120 7.59 -15.97 -2.01
N LEU A 121 7.48 -15.95 -3.34
CA LEU A 121 6.27 -15.59 -4.08
C LEU A 121 4.99 -16.28 -3.58
N PRO A 122 4.97 -17.61 -3.29
CA PRO A 122 3.75 -18.25 -2.80
C PRO A 122 3.27 -17.67 -1.46
N ALA A 123 4.21 -17.37 -0.56
CA ALA A 123 3.89 -16.74 0.73
C ALA A 123 3.44 -15.28 0.56
N ILE A 124 4.07 -14.54 -0.36
CA ILE A 124 3.70 -13.16 -0.69
C ILE A 124 2.27 -13.11 -1.24
N LEU A 125 1.93 -14.01 -2.17
CA LEU A 125 0.59 -14.08 -2.75
C LEU A 125 -0.45 -14.51 -1.71
N GLY A 126 -0.12 -15.45 -0.83
CA GLY A 126 -0.97 -15.82 0.30
C GLY A 126 -1.25 -14.63 1.22
N TRP A 127 -0.22 -13.82 1.52
CA TRP A 127 -0.40 -12.64 2.37
C TRP A 127 -1.16 -11.51 1.64
N ALA A 128 -0.92 -11.32 0.35
CA ALA A 128 -1.69 -10.37 -0.44
C ALA A 128 -3.18 -10.75 -0.48
N ALA A 129 -3.50 -12.04 -0.57
CA ALA A 129 -4.89 -12.52 -0.58
C ALA A 129 -5.61 -12.23 0.74
N ILE A 130 -4.99 -12.53 1.90
CA ILE A 130 -5.60 -12.24 3.20
C ILE A 130 -5.73 -10.72 3.42
N SER A 131 -4.73 -9.93 2.97
CA SER A 131 -4.82 -8.47 3.07
C SER A 131 -5.97 -7.91 2.22
N ALA A 132 -6.19 -8.44 1.03
CA ALA A 132 -7.30 -8.05 0.16
C ALA A 132 -8.65 -8.42 0.76
N THR A 133 -8.80 -9.60 1.36
CA THR A 133 -10.05 -10.00 2.03
C THR A 133 -10.32 -9.14 3.27
N VAL A 134 -9.31 -8.85 4.08
CA VAL A 134 -9.45 -7.94 5.23
C VAL A 134 -9.81 -6.53 4.77
N GLY A 135 -9.18 -6.03 3.70
CA GLY A 135 -9.50 -4.73 3.10
C GLY A 135 -10.98 -4.63 2.70
N LEU A 136 -11.50 -5.67 2.05
CA LEU A 136 -12.92 -5.78 1.70
C LEU A 136 -13.82 -5.79 2.93
N LEU A 137 -13.49 -6.58 3.95
CA LEU A 137 -14.26 -6.66 5.19
C LEU A 137 -14.32 -5.30 5.91
N LEU A 138 -13.19 -4.59 5.98
CA LEU A 138 -13.14 -3.25 6.56
C LEU A 138 -13.94 -2.23 5.75
N GLN A 139 -13.98 -2.37 4.42
CA GLN A 139 -14.76 -1.48 3.57
C GLN A 139 -16.26 -1.71 3.76
N LEU A 140 -16.71 -2.96 3.88
CA LEU A 140 -18.08 -3.33 4.22
C LEU A 140 -18.47 -2.88 5.64
N ALA A 141 -17.56 -2.98 6.61
CA ALA A 141 -17.81 -2.48 7.96
C ALA A 141 -17.92 -0.94 7.99
N ARG A 142 -17.07 -0.25 7.20
CA ARG A 142 -17.09 1.21 7.09
C ARG A 142 -18.37 1.72 6.42
N SER A 143 -18.91 1.02 5.42
CA SER A 143 -20.17 1.41 4.79
C SER A 143 -21.33 1.32 5.78
N GLN A 144 -21.43 0.24 6.55
CA GLN A 144 -22.46 0.08 7.58
C GLN A 144 -22.34 1.12 8.71
N ALA A 145 -21.12 1.43 9.16
CA ALA A 145 -20.90 2.44 10.20
C ALA A 145 -21.32 3.84 9.74
N ARG A 146 -21.11 4.19 8.45
CA ARG A 146 -21.55 5.47 7.88
C ARG A 146 -23.07 5.58 7.81
N GLU A 147 -23.76 4.51 7.41
CA GLU A 147 -25.23 4.48 7.35
C GLU A 147 -25.86 4.67 8.73
N GLY A 148 -25.32 4.00 9.76
CA GLY A 148 -25.77 4.17 11.14
C GLY A 148 -25.53 5.59 11.70
N ALA A 149 -24.37 6.18 11.40
CA ALA A 149 -24.05 7.55 11.81
C ALA A 149 -24.97 8.58 11.16
N LEU A 150 -25.27 8.43 9.86
CA LEU A 150 -26.21 9.29 9.13
C LEU A 150 -27.62 9.18 9.73
N ALA A 151 -28.10 7.96 10.01
CA ALA A 151 -29.44 7.75 10.59
C ALA A 151 -29.63 8.45 11.96
N ILE A 152 -28.58 8.50 12.79
CA ILE A 152 -28.61 9.21 14.08
C ILE A 152 -28.65 10.73 13.86
N VAL A 153 -27.82 11.26 12.96
CA VAL A 153 -27.77 12.70 12.66
C VAL A 153 -29.10 13.18 12.07
N THR A 154 -29.71 12.41 11.15
CA THR A 154 -31.01 12.76 10.56
C THR A 154 -32.14 12.77 11.60
N ARG A 155 -32.10 11.84 12.57
CA ARG A 155 -33.08 11.83 13.67
C ARG A 155 -32.93 13.02 14.62
N ILE A 156 -31.70 13.48 14.87
CA ILE A 156 -31.44 14.67 15.70
C ILE A 156 -31.80 15.96 14.94
N ALA A 157 -31.61 16.01 13.62
CA ALA A 157 -31.91 17.20 12.82
C ALA A 157 -33.41 17.43 12.56
N ILE A 158 -34.25 16.41 12.71
CA ILE A 158 -35.71 16.47 12.51
C ILE A 158 -36.46 16.67 13.84
N ALA A 159 -35.79 16.47 14.98
CA ALA A 159 -36.31 16.70 16.33
C ALA A 159 -36.07 18.15 16.79
#